data_AF-A0AA39JEG8-F1
#
_entry.id   AF-A0AA39JEG8-F1
#
_cell.length_a   1.000
_cell.length_b   1.000
_cell.length_c   1.000
_cell.angle_alpha   90.00
_cell.angle_beta   90.00
_cell.angle_gamma   90.00
#
_symmetry.space_group_name_H-M   'P 1'
#
loop_
_entity.id
_entity.type
_entity.pdbx_description
1 polymer ?
#
loop_
_entity_poly.entity_id
_entity_poly.type
_entity_poly.pdbx_seq_one_letter_code
_entity_poly.pdbx_strand_id
1 'polypeptide(L)'
;MADSHIDLCDRDALRAYYKEFVKRRENAYMYPLNPDYSLPIKFRPHLPGSGESSRPLPPFAVNGGSYNLDFAYAIRPFRHEKQLSQVWVADVFSSAKPTRSLGKVILKIVQPSLLPLPNLDSEFDEYLRPWEVSMSEDEAYKELKSLQGSTVPYYYGMHTVIMPNEEDADVLIMEYVEGKSLEDWLSERPEHAKPEDLGDKDAEYVEETKRMFKKTLTGIYSINKLGVAYRRVNPSNIILTPDPSGTPVFIDFALTVCHVDVKDIRRRYRNDLQVICPLRDCCEQHFEVMANWVKEELAKPEETWIQFGVDESSETSR
;
A
#
# COMPACT_ATOMS: atom_id res chain seq x y z
N MET A 1 -15.62 8.49 16.49
CA MET A 1 -16.17 8.71 15.12
C MET A 1 -17.52 9.45 15.17
N ALA A 2 -17.49 10.78 15.16
CA ALA A 2 -18.70 11.62 15.12
C ALA A 2 -19.13 12.02 13.69
N ASP A 3 -18.30 11.73 12.68
CA ASP A 3 -18.42 12.28 11.32
C ASP A 3 -19.31 11.45 10.37
N SER A 4 -19.72 10.25 10.77
CA SER A 4 -20.58 9.36 9.96
C SER A 4 -22.01 9.89 9.77
N HIS A 5 -22.39 10.94 10.51
CA HIS A 5 -23.75 11.48 10.52
C HIS A 5 -23.91 12.84 9.82
N ILE A 6 -22.83 13.38 9.27
CA ILE A 6 -22.88 14.68 8.60
C ILE A 6 -23.45 14.49 7.20
N ASP A 7 -24.57 15.18 6.96
CA ASP A 7 -25.16 15.32 5.63
C ASP A 7 -24.31 16.30 4.81
N LEU A 8 -23.58 15.77 3.83
CA LEU A 8 -22.73 16.60 2.95
C LEU A 8 -23.56 17.36 1.90
N CYS A 9 -24.84 17.01 1.72
CA CYS A 9 -25.74 17.73 0.84
C CYS A 9 -26.32 19.00 1.51
N ASP A 10 -26.27 19.10 2.84
CA ASP A 10 -26.62 20.31 3.58
C ASP A 10 -25.41 21.27 3.61
N ARG A 11 -25.54 22.42 2.94
CA ARG A 11 -24.47 23.43 2.85
C ARG A 11 -24.08 24.03 4.19
N ASP A 12 -25.02 24.20 5.11
CA ASP A 12 -24.72 24.78 6.42
C ASP A 12 -24.02 23.75 7.31
N ALA A 13 -24.44 22.49 7.25
CA ALA A 13 -23.74 21.38 7.89
C ALA A 13 -22.31 21.23 7.34
N LEU A 14 -22.14 21.27 6.01
CA LEU A 14 -20.84 21.19 5.34
C LEU A 14 -19.90 22.33 5.75
N ARG A 15 -20.41 23.58 5.81
CA ARG A 15 -19.63 24.73 6.30
C ARG A 15 -19.24 24.61 7.77
N ALA A 16 -20.16 24.15 8.63
CA ALA A 16 -19.87 23.95 10.04
C ALA A 16 -18.78 22.89 10.22
N TYR A 17 -18.90 21.78 9.50
CA TYR A 17 -17.91 20.71 9.46
C TYR A 17 -16.54 21.19 8.96
N TYR A 18 -16.51 21.93 7.85
CA TYR A 18 -15.28 22.53 7.33
C TYR A 18 -14.59 23.41 8.38
N LYS A 19 -15.33 24.31 9.04
CA LYS A 19 -14.78 25.20 10.08
C LYS A 19 -14.19 24.43 11.25
N GLU A 20 -14.85 23.37 11.69
CA GLU A 20 -14.35 22.50 12.76
C GLU A 20 -13.05 21.80 12.33
N PHE A 21 -12.96 21.30 11.10
CA PHE A 21 -11.75 20.65 10.60
C PHE A 21 -10.58 21.62 10.44
N VAL A 22 -10.83 22.86 10.01
CA VAL A 22 -9.79 23.91 9.99
C VAL A 22 -9.25 24.16 11.39
N LYS A 23 -10.13 24.33 12.38
CA LYS A 23 -9.71 24.51 13.78
C LYS A 23 -8.91 23.31 14.31
N ARG A 24 -9.35 22.09 14.04
CA ARG A 24 -8.63 20.87 14.44
C ARG A 24 -7.28 20.73 13.75
N ARG A 25 -7.19 21.13 12.49
CA ARG A 25 -5.93 21.16 11.72
C ARG A 25 -4.94 22.14 12.32
N GLU A 26 -5.40 23.35 12.67
CA GLU A 26 -4.57 24.32 13.39
C GLU A 26 -4.03 23.73 14.71
N ASN A 27 -4.89 23.04 15.46
CA ASN A 27 -4.46 22.34 16.67
C ASN A 27 -3.47 21.20 16.36
N ALA A 28 -3.68 20.42 15.30
CA ALA A 28 -2.77 19.36 14.88
C ALA A 28 -1.38 19.91 14.51
N TYR A 29 -1.30 21.12 13.94
CA TYR A 29 -0.03 21.81 13.69
C TYR A 29 0.65 22.33 14.95
N MET A 30 -0.13 22.75 15.95
CA MET A 30 0.41 23.20 17.25
C MET A 30 0.91 22.03 18.10
N TYR A 31 0.30 20.85 17.95
CA TYR A 31 0.62 19.64 18.70
C TYR A 31 0.92 18.47 17.75
N PRO A 32 2.00 18.56 16.94
CA PRO A 32 2.32 17.52 15.98
C PRO A 32 2.78 16.24 16.67
N LEU A 33 2.56 15.10 16.00
CA LEU A 33 3.21 13.85 16.36
C LEU A 33 4.73 14.02 16.31
N ASN A 34 5.41 13.45 17.30
CA ASN A 34 6.85 13.50 17.44
C ASN A 34 7.38 12.16 17.98
N PRO A 35 8.69 11.90 17.87
CA PRO A 35 9.29 10.65 18.33
C PRO A 35 9.14 10.35 19.83
N ASP A 36 8.84 11.34 20.67
CA ASP A 36 8.63 11.10 22.11
C ASP A 36 7.22 10.58 22.42
N TYR A 37 6.35 10.48 21.41
CA TYR A 37 5.01 9.95 21.56
C TYR A 37 5.00 8.42 21.62
N SER A 38 4.28 7.87 22.61
CA SER A 38 4.11 6.43 22.80
C SER A 38 2.63 6.07 22.80
N LEU A 39 2.27 5.02 22.07
CA LEU A 39 0.90 4.56 21.91
C LEU A 39 0.72 3.19 22.58
N PRO A 40 -0.08 3.08 23.66
CA PRO A 40 -0.44 1.78 24.22
C PRO A 40 -1.39 1.04 23.26
N ILE A 41 -1.06 -0.21 22.95
CA ILE A 41 -1.81 -1.03 22.00
C ILE A 41 -2.03 -2.44 22.53
N LYS A 42 -3.10 -3.08 22.06
CA LYS A 42 -3.35 -4.51 22.30
C LYS A 42 -3.41 -5.25 20.98
N PHE A 43 -2.40 -6.07 20.71
CA PHE A 43 -2.38 -6.95 19.55
C PHE A 43 -3.13 -8.25 19.83
N ARG A 44 -3.86 -8.72 18.80
CA ARG A 44 -4.36 -10.09 18.76
C ARG A 44 -3.22 -11.02 18.30
N PRO A 45 -3.15 -12.26 18.81
CA PRO A 45 -2.22 -13.25 18.30
C PRO A 45 -2.38 -13.41 16.78
N HIS A 46 -1.26 -13.41 16.06
CA HIS A 46 -1.19 -13.63 14.62
C HIS A 46 -0.62 -15.01 14.34
N LEU A 47 -1.28 -15.74 13.44
CA LEU A 47 -0.78 -17.03 12.97
C LEU A 47 0.34 -16.80 11.95
N PRO A 48 1.44 -17.57 12.00
CA PRO A 48 2.45 -17.56 10.96
C PRO A 48 1.83 -17.84 9.59
N GLY A 49 2.36 -17.21 8.54
CA GLY A 49 1.99 -17.53 7.17
C GLY A 49 2.25 -19.00 6.85
N SER A 50 1.39 -19.60 6.02
CA SER A 50 1.39 -21.03 5.73
C SER A 50 2.32 -21.45 4.58
N GLY A 51 3.21 -20.57 4.11
CA GLY A 51 4.08 -20.82 2.95
C GLY A 51 5.57 -20.70 3.25
N GLU A 52 6.40 -21.42 2.50
CA GLU A 52 7.87 -21.33 2.58
C GLU A 52 8.41 -19.93 2.24
N SER A 53 7.64 -19.13 1.51
CA SER A 53 7.96 -17.75 1.15
C SER A 53 7.48 -16.70 2.17
N SER A 54 6.81 -17.13 3.26
CA SER A 54 6.34 -16.22 4.29
C SER A 54 7.51 -15.76 5.18
N ARG A 55 7.62 -14.44 5.34
CA ARG A 55 8.54 -13.81 6.29
C ARG A 55 8.20 -14.24 7.72
N PRO A 56 9.21 -14.36 8.60
CA PRO A 56 9.00 -14.74 9.99
C PRO A 56 8.22 -13.67 10.74
N LEU A 57 7.23 -14.07 11.52
CA LEU A 57 6.54 -13.16 12.45
C LEU A 57 7.41 -12.88 13.68
N PRO A 58 7.49 -11.63 14.15
CA PRO A 58 8.13 -11.33 15.41
C PRO A 58 7.34 -11.92 16.59
N PRO A 59 8.00 -12.28 17.71
CA PRO A 59 7.34 -12.94 18.84
C PRO A 59 6.16 -12.15 19.44
N PHE A 60 6.20 -10.82 19.39
CA PHE A 60 5.09 -9.99 19.90
C PHE A 60 3.80 -10.19 19.09
N ALA A 61 3.92 -10.40 17.78
CA ALA A 61 2.80 -10.61 16.89
C ALA A 61 2.23 -12.03 17.07
N VAL A 62 3.10 -13.04 17.16
CA VAL A 62 2.69 -14.44 17.38
C VAL A 62 1.90 -14.59 18.67
N ASN A 63 2.41 -14.02 19.76
CA ASN A 63 1.81 -14.16 21.08
C ASN A 63 0.61 -13.23 21.29
N GLY A 64 0.54 -12.11 20.58
CA GLY A 64 -0.36 -11.01 20.91
C GLY A 64 -0.07 -10.43 22.31
N GLY A 65 -0.98 -9.62 22.83
CA GLY A 65 -0.86 -9.01 24.16
C GLY A 65 -0.83 -7.49 24.15
N SER A 66 -0.49 -6.89 25.29
CA SER A 66 -0.41 -5.44 25.46
C SER A 66 1.04 -4.94 25.31
N TYR A 67 1.22 -3.90 24.51
CA TYR A 67 2.51 -3.32 24.16
C TYR A 67 2.42 -1.80 24.12
N ASN A 68 3.57 -1.14 24.14
CA ASN A 68 3.70 0.27 23.81
C ASN A 68 4.41 0.40 22.47
N LEU A 69 3.92 1.29 21.62
CA LEU A 69 4.52 1.63 20.33
C LEU A 69 5.16 2.99 20.46
N ASP A 70 6.48 3.03 20.60
CA ASP A 70 7.22 4.28 20.73
C ASP A 70 7.61 4.75 19.34
N PHE A 71 7.21 5.97 18.99
CA PHE A 71 7.40 6.50 17.65
C PHE A 71 8.90 6.72 17.40
N ALA A 72 9.47 6.08 16.39
CA ALA A 72 10.89 6.23 16.09
C ALA A 72 11.13 7.40 15.13
N TYR A 73 10.51 7.36 13.96
CA TYR A 73 10.63 8.42 12.95
C TYR A 73 9.49 8.36 11.92
N ALA A 74 9.21 9.50 11.30
CA ALA A 74 8.23 9.59 10.22
C ALA A 74 8.89 9.23 8.88
N ILE A 75 8.37 8.22 8.19
CA ILE A 75 8.71 7.95 6.78
C ILE A 75 8.04 9.00 5.90
N ARG A 76 6.77 9.27 6.19
CA ARG A 76 5.94 10.24 5.47
C ARG A 76 5.20 11.10 6.50
N PRO A 77 5.85 12.15 7.05
CA PRO A 77 5.14 13.10 7.89
C PRO A 77 4.04 13.78 7.08
N PHE A 78 3.10 14.46 7.73
CA PHE A 78 2.17 15.32 7.00
C PHE A 78 2.95 16.45 6.30
N ARG A 79 2.83 16.54 4.97
CA ARG A 79 3.54 17.56 4.16
C ARG A 79 2.62 18.51 3.41
N HIS A 80 1.44 18.06 3.01
CA HIS A 80 0.53 18.84 2.18
C HIS A 80 -0.92 18.33 2.28
N GLU A 81 -1.88 19.19 1.91
CA GLU A 81 -3.31 18.94 2.09
C GLU A 81 -3.89 17.81 1.22
N LYS A 82 -3.16 17.34 0.20
CA LYS A 82 -3.55 16.18 -0.63
C LYS A 82 -3.17 14.83 -0.02
N GLN A 83 -2.51 14.82 1.14
CA GLN A 83 -2.02 13.59 1.77
C GLN A 83 -3.14 12.90 2.53
N LEU A 84 -3.26 11.57 2.38
CA LEU A 84 -4.34 10.79 2.99
C LEU A 84 -3.98 10.16 4.34
N SER A 85 -2.70 10.16 4.70
CA SER A 85 -2.23 9.56 5.95
C SER A 85 -0.82 9.99 6.27
N GLN A 86 -0.47 10.05 7.55
CA GLN A 86 0.92 10.08 8.00
C GLN A 86 1.45 8.65 8.12
N VAL A 87 2.73 8.43 7.84
CA VAL A 87 3.36 7.10 7.96
C VAL A 87 4.59 7.19 8.86
N TRP A 88 4.57 6.40 9.93
CA TRP A 88 5.59 6.37 10.97
C TRP A 88 6.13 4.95 11.17
N VAL A 89 7.40 4.86 11.54
CA VAL A 89 7.97 3.65 12.14
C VAL A 89 7.84 3.79 13.65
N ALA A 90 7.43 2.72 14.31
CA ALA A 90 7.45 2.62 15.76
C ALA A 90 8.18 1.36 16.23
N ASP A 91 8.88 1.48 17.34
CA ASP A 91 9.48 0.37 18.07
C ASP A 91 8.45 -0.22 19.04
N VAL A 92 8.41 -1.56 19.12
CA VAL A 92 7.46 -2.28 19.96
C VAL A 92 8.09 -2.64 21.29
N PHE A 93 7.54 -2.18 22.40
CA PHE A 93 8.02 -2.50 23.75
C PHE A 93 6.98 -3.28 24.55
N SER A 94 7.45 -4.26 25.34
CA SER A 94 6.59 -4.93 26.32
C SER A 94 6.22 -3.96 27.43
N SER A 95 4.92 -3.83 27.74
CA SER A 95 4.47 -3.01 28.87
C SER A 95 5.03 -3.52 30.22
N ALA A 96 5.39 -4.79 30.33
CA ALA A 96 5.97 -5.38 31.54
C ALA A 96 7.50 -5.21 31.64
N LYS A 97 8.19 -5.06 30.50
CA LYS A 97 9.66 -4.95 30.41
C LYS A 97 10.05 -4.00 29.27
N PRO A 98 9.99 -2.68 29.49
CA PRO A 98 10.15 -1.68 28.44
C PRO A 98 11.60 -1.42 28.02
N THR A 99 12.56 -2.24 28.45
CA THR A 99 13.99 -1.95 28.27
C THR A 99 14.58 -2.38 26.93
N ARG A 100 13.86 -3.19 26.13
CA ARG A 100 14.33 -3.68 24.83
C ARG A 100 13.19 -3.71 23.82
N SER A 101 13.44 -3.14 22.64
CA SER A 101 12.54 -3.25 21.49
C SER A 101 12.40 -4.72 21.05
N LEU A 102 11.15 -5.15 20.88
CA LEU A 102 10.74 -6.47 20.42
C LEU A 102 10.64 -6.56 18.90
N GLY A 103 10.80 -5.45 18.20
CA GLY A 103 10.70 -5.32 16.75
C GLY A 103 10.12 -3.97 16.36
N LYS A 104 9.89 -3.80 15.05
CA LYS A 104 9.35 -2.58 14.47
C LYS A 104 8.02 -2.83 13.78
N VAL A 105 7.19 -1.79 13.75
CA VAL A 105 5.93 -1.75 12.99
C VAL A 105 5.81 -0.46 12.21
N ILE A 106 4.98 -0.48 11.17
CA ILE A 106 4.51 0.72 10.48
C ILE A 106 3.18 1.13 11.10
N LEU A 107 3.06 2.43 11.40
CA LEU A 107 1.83 3.10 11.77
C LEU A 107 1.41 3.99 10.61
N LYS A 108 0.31 3.64 9.96
CA LYS A 108 -0.34 4.50 8.97
C LYS A 108 -1.54 5.16 9.64
N ILE A 109 -1.44 6.48 9.83
CA ILE A 109 -2.33 7.27 10.67
C ILE A 109 -3.21 8.12 9.75
N VAL A 110 -4.52 7.83 9.76
CA VAL A 110 -5.56 8.62 9.12
C VAL A 110 -6.16 9.53 10.18
N GLN A 111 -5.64 10.75 10.25
CA GLN A 111 -6.13 11.79 11.15
C GLN A 111 -7.11 12.69 10.39
N PRO A 112 -8.40 12.76 10.78
CA PRO A 112 -9.43 13.44 10.01
C PRO A 112 -9.08 14.88 9.62
N SER A 113 -8.64 15.69 10.57
CA SER A 113 -8.31 17.11 10.32
C SER A 113 -7.16 17.33 9.33
N LEU A 114 -6.30 16.33 9.12
CA LEU A 114 -5.15 16.40 8.20
C LEU A 114 -5.46 15.87 6.79
N LEU A 115 -6.66 15.34 6.56
CA LEU A 115 -7.10 14.95 5.21
C LEU A 115 -7.46 16.16 4.35
N PRO A 116 -7.58 16.02 3.01
CA PRO A 116 -8.14 17.09 2.18
C PRO A 116 -9.44 17.62 2.79
N LEU A 117 -9.65 18.94 2.82
CA LEU A 117 -10.91 19.51 3.31
C LEU A 117 -12.00 19.34 2.26
N PRO A 118 -13.28 19.26 2.66
CA PRO A 118 -14.37 19.30 1.69
C PRO A 118 -14.34 20.61 0.90
N ASN A 119 -14.57 20.51 -0.41
CA ASN A 119 -14.66 21.66 -1.29
C ASN A 119 -16.04 22.31 -1.12
N LEU A 120 -16.07 23.52 -0.56
CA LEU A 120 -17.33 24.25 -0.32
C LEU A 120 -17.98 24.80 -1.60
N ASP A 121 -17.20 24.91 -2.68
CA ASP A 121 -17.63 25.52 -3.95
C ASP A 121 -18.10 24.50 -4.98
N SER A 122 -17.85 23.21 -4.74
CA SER A 122 -18.23 22.14 -5.66
C SER A 122 -19.40 21.33 -5.11
N GLU A 123 -20.51 21.32 -5.85
CA GLU A 123 -21.67 20.48 -5.54
C GLU A 123 -21.44 19.00 -5.90
N PHE A 124 -20.38 18.69 -6.64
CA PHE A 124 -20.14 17.37 -7.23
C PHE A 124 -18.75 16.79 -6.89
N ASP A 125 -17.97 17.44 -6.04
CA ASP A 125 -16.67 16.87 -5.63
C ASP A 125 -16.95 15.80 -4.57
N GLU A 126 -16.55 14.56 -4.87
CA GLU A 126 -16.64 13.45 -3.92
C GLU A 126 -15.63 13.70 -2.79
N TYR A 127 -16.07 14.41 -1.75
CA TYR A 127 -15.30 14.56 -0.54
C TYR A 127 -15.06 13.18 0.07
N LEU A 128 -13.81 12.75 0.01
CA LEU A 128 -13.35 11.50 0.58
C LEU A 128 -13.34 11.59 2.10
N ARG A 129 -14.27 10.87 2.74
CA ARG A 129 -14.41 10.89 4.19
C ARG A 129 -13.25 10.13 4.85
N PRO A 130 -12.81 10.53 6.06
CA PRO A 130 -11.71 9.87 6.75
C PRO A 130 -11.89 8.36 6.92
N TRP A 131 -13.09 7.93 7.29
CA TRP A 131 -13.40 6.51 7.49
C TRP A 131 -13.37 5.72 6.18
N GLU A 132 -13.66 6.33 5.03
CA GLU A 132 -13.57 5.64 3.72
C GLU A 132 -12.10 5.32 3.39
N VAL A 133 -11.18 6.22 3.75
CA VAL A 133 -9.74 6.01 3.60
C VAL A 133 -9.27 4.84 4.47
N SER A 134 -9.57 4.87 5.77
CA SER A 134 -9.10 3.85 6.71
C SER A 134 -9.77 2.49 6.48
N MET A 135 -11.10 2.47 6.27
CA MET A 135 -11.86 1.24 6.04
C MET A 135 -11.49 0.54 4.74
N SER A 136 -11.28 1.28 3.64
CA SER A 136 -10.92 0.65 2.36
C SER A 136 -9.61 -0.13 2.45
N GLU A 137 -8.64 0.37 3.21
CA GLU A 137 -7.36 -0.31 3.41
C GLU A 137 -7.45 -1.45 4.45
N ASP A 138 -8.18 -1.26 5.54
CA ASP A 138 -8.45 -2.33 6.53
C ASP A 138 -9.18 -3.52 5.87
N GLU A 139 -10.18 -3.27 5.03
CA GLU A 139 -10.86 -4.29 4.23
C GLU A 139 -9.92 -4.98 3.24
N ALA A 140 -9.09 -4.22 2.52
CA ALA A 140 -8.11 -4.80 1.59
C ALA A 140 -7.18 -5.78 2.31
N TYR A 141 -6.61 -5.41 3.46
CA TYR A 141 -5.74 -6.32 4.20
C TYR A 141 -6.46 -7.56 4.76
N LYS A 142 -7.75 -7.46 5.09
CA LYS A 142 -8.56 -8.62 5.49
C LYS A 142 -8.77 -9.59 4.33
N GLU A 143 -9.08 -9.09 3.14
CA GLU A 143 -9.20 -9.93 1.93
C GLU A 143 -7.86 -10.56 1.55
N LEU A 144 -6.76 -9.83 1.72
CA LEU A 144 -5.40 -10.28 1.39
C LEU A 144 -4.75 -11.15 2.48
N LYS A 145 -5.53 -11.65 3.45
CA LYS A 145 -5.01 -12.43 4.60
C LYS A 145 -4.10 -13.59 4.19
N SER A 146 -4.41 -14.30 3.10
CA SER A 146 -3.60 -15.44 2.63
C SER A 146 -2.26 -15.03 1.98
N LEU A 147 -2.07 -13.74 1.69
CA LEU A 147 -0.84 -13.18 1.11
C LEU A 147 0.01 -12.42 2.12
N GLN A 148 -0.46 -12.28 3.36
CA GLN A 148 0.26 -11.59 4.42
C GLN A 148 1.55 -12.33 4.79
N GLY A 149 2.63 -11.56 4.95
CA GLY A 149 3.97 -12.09 5.17
C GLY A 149 4.69 -12.51 3.91
N SER A 150 4.05 -12.53 2.73
CA SER A 150 4.70 -12.83 1.45
C SER A 150 4.51 -11.67 0.47
N THR A 151 3.42 -11.63 -0.27
CA THR A 151 3.14 -10.57 -1.27
C THR A 151 2.76 -9.24 -0.61
N VAL A 152 2.17 -9.26 0.58
CA VAL A 152 1.83 -8.05 1.34
C VAL A 152 2.37 -8.14 2.77
N PRO A 153 2.52 -7.01 3.49
CA PRO A 153 2.91 -7.01 4.90
C PRO A 153 1.94 -7.82 5.76
N TYR A 154 2.41 -8.34 6.90
CA TYR A 154 1.46 -8.73 7.96
C TYR A 154 0.69 -7.51 8.45
N TYR A 155 -0.62 -7.65 8.61
CA TYR A 155 -1.51 -6.58 9.05
C TYR A 155 -2.05 -6.88 10.43
N TYR A 156 -1.68 -6.05 11.41
CA TYR A 156 -1.99 -6.26 12.83
C TYR A 156 -3.34 -5.65 13.26
N GLY A 157 -4.01 -4.94 12.35
CA GLY A 157 -5.35 -4.39 12.54
C GLY A 157 -5.40 -2.86 12.52
N MET A 158 -6.63 -2.36 12.51
CA MET A 158 -6.96 -0.94 12.66
C MET A 158 -7.35 -0.64 14.10
N HIS A 159 -6.88 0.48 14.62
CA HIS A 159 -7.15 0.95 15.97
C HIS A 159 -7.50 2.43 15.95
N THR A 160 -8.59 2.82 16.60
CA THR A 160 -8.89 4.24 16.85
C THR A 160 -8.15 4.68 18.11
N VAL A 161 -7.38 5.77 18.01
CA VAL A 161 -6.56 6.28 19.10
C VAL A 161 -6.66 7.81 19.18
N ILE A 162 -6.41 8.37 20.36
CA ILE A 162 -6.46 9.82 20.59
C ILE A 162 -5.09 10.43 20.31
N MET A 163 -5.01 11.31 19.31
CA MET A 163 -3.82 12.07 18.94
C MET A 163 -3.46 13.14 19.99
N PRO A 164 -2.23 13.69 19.99
CA PRO A 164 -1.82 14.74 20.93
C PRO A 164 -2.71 16.00 20.92
N ASN A 165 -3.37 16.29 19.80
CA ASN A 165 -4.33 17.38 19.65
C ASN A 165 -5.77 17.00 20.11
N GLU A 166 -5.92 15.92 20.88
CA GLU A 166 -7.19 15.39 21.41
C GLU A 166 -8.18 14.89 20.34
N GLU A 167 -7.70 14.64 19.13
CA GLU A 167 -8.51 14.15 18.02
C GLU A 167 -8.43 12.62 17.90
N ASP A 168 -9.57 11.96 17.70
CA ASP A 168 -9.61 10.55 17.30
C ASP A 168 -8.99 10.38 15.89
N ALA A 169 -8.04 9.46 15.75
CA ALA A 169 -7.50 9.04 14.46
C ALA A 169 -7.52 7.52 14.32
N ASP A 170 -7.68 7.04 13.09
CA ASP A 170 -7.55 5.62 12.78
C ASP A 170 -6.09 5.30 12.46
N VAL A 171 -5.54 4.31 13.15
CA VAL A 171 -4.16 3.84 12.99
C VAL A 171 -4.18 2.42 12.47
N LEU A 172 -3.74 2.24 11.25
CA LEU A 172 -3.50 0.94 10.63
C LEU A 172 -2.08 0.50 10.98
N ILE A 173 -1.97 -0.63 11.66
CA ILE A 173 -0.68 -1.16 12.13
C ILE A 173 -0.30 -2.36 11.29
N MET A 174 0.90 -2.35 10.74
CA MET A 174 1.39 -3.41 9.86
C MET A 174 2.89 -3.68 10.07
N GLU A 175 3.35 -4.79 9.51
CA GLU A 175 4.75 -5.19 9.49
C GLU A 175 5.64 -4.08 8.91
N TYR A 176 6.75 -3.80 9.59
CA TYR A 176 7.86 -3.07 9.01
C TYR A 176 8.63 -4.02 8.08
N VAL A 177 8.52 -3.78 6.77
CA VAL A 177 9.24 -4.56 5.76
C VAL A 177 10.57 -3.88 5.48
N GLU A 178 11.66 -4.56 5.82
CA GLU A 178 13.01 -4.11 5.47
C GLU A 178 13.26 -4.31 3.97
N GLY A 179 13.88 -3.32 3.34
CA GLY A 179 14.15 -3.34 1.91
C GLY A 179 14.31 -1.94 1.34
N LYS A 180 14.43 -1.87 0.02
CA LYS A 180 14.38 -0.61 -0.75
C LYS A 180 13.14 -0.58 -1.62
N SER A 181 12.66 0.60 -1.99
CA SER A 181 11.52 0.66 -2.90
C SER A 181 11.92 0.18 -4.30
N LEU A 182 10.94 -0.24 -5.10
CA LEU A 182 11.16 -0.53 -6.51
C LEU A 182 11.56 0.75 -7.25
N GLU A 183 11.08 1.92 -6.82
CA GLU A 183 11.55 3.23 -7.33
C GLU A 183 13.06 3.42 -7.10
N ASP A 184 13.56 3.16 -5.88
CA ASP A 184 14.98 3.24 -5.58
C ASP A 184 15.79 2.25 -6.44
N TRP A 185 15.31 1.00 -6.55
CA TRP A 185 15.92 0.00 -7.43
C TRP A 185 16.02 0.47 -8.89
N LEU A 186 14.98 1.14 -9.40
CA LEU A 186 14.98 1.70 -10.76
C LEU A 186 15.94 2.88 -10.89
N SER A 187 16.03 3.72 -9.87
CA SER A 187 16.91 4.91 -9.84
C SER A 187 18.39 4.55 -9.86
N GLU A 188 18.77 3.40 -9.28
CA GLU A 188 20.14 2.90 -9.25
C GLU A 188 20.60 2.34 -10.61
N ARG A 189 19.67 2.07 -11.53
CA ARG A 189 20.01 1.52 -12.85
C ARG A 189 20.67 2.59 -13.72
N PRO A 190 21.63 2.22 -14.59
CA PRO A 190 22.33 3.19 -15.43
C PRO A 190 21.37 3.92 -16.37
N GLU A 191 21.45 5.25 -16.37
CA GLU A 191 20.85 6.08 -17.42
C GLU A 191 21.53 5.79 -18.76
N HIS A 192 20.72 5.67 -19.81
CA HIS A 192 21.17 5.47 -21.19
C HIS A 192 20.08 5.95 -22.14
N ALA A 193 20.48 6.44 -23.32
CA ALA A 193 19.55 6.89 -24.36
C ALA A 193 19.28 5.79 -25.39
N LYS A 194 20.17 4.79 -25.46
CA LYS A 194 20.09 3.65 -26.38
C LYS A 194 20.83 2.43 -25.81
N PRO A 195 20.52 1.21 -26.25
CA PRO A 195 21.14 -0.02 -25.75
C PRO A 195 22.68 -0.02 -25.81
N GLU A 196 23.27 0.60 -26.83
CA GLU A 196 24.72 0.59 -27.03
C GLU A 196 25.48 1.34 -25.93
N ASP A 197 24.82 2.27 -25.21
CA ASP A 197 25.43 3.00 -24.10
C ASP A 197 25.76 2.06 -22.91
N LEU A 198 25.09 0.90 -22.83
CA LEU A 198 25.32 -0.12 -21.81
C LEU A 198 26.41 -1.14 -22.22
N GLY A 199 26.77 -1.18 -23.51
CA GLY A 199 27.70 -2.17 -24.07
C GLY A 199 27.29 -3.60 -23.71
N ASP A 200 28.24 -4.39 -23.20
CA ASP A 200 28.03 -5.81 -22.86
C ASP A 200 27.00 -6.03 -21.72
N LYS A 201 26.62 -4.98 -20.99
CA LYS A 201 25.64 -5.05 -19.89
C LYS A 201 24.19 -4.97 -20.35
N ASP A 202 23.94 -4.67 -21.62
CA ASP A 202 22.59 -4.50 -22.16
C ASP A 202 21.72 -5.76 -21.99
N ALA A 203 22.27 -6.92 -22.33
CA ALA A 203 21.55 -8.19 -22.20
C ALA A 203 21.19 -8.51 -20.73
N GLU A 204 22.13 -8.28 -19.81
CA GLU A 204 21.89 -8.42 -18.37
C GLU A 204 20.81 -7.43 -17.91
N TYR A 205 20.90 -6.16 -18.33
CA TYR A 205 19.91 -5.14 -18.02
C TYR A 205 18.49 -5.58 -18.40
N VAL A 206 18.30 -6.07 -19.62
CA VAL A 206 17.00 -6.54 -20.11
C VAL A 206 16.50 -7.74 -19.29
N GLU A 207 17.34 -8.74 -19.06
CA GLU A 207 16.93 -9.96 -18.33
C GLU A 207 16.60 -9.69 -16.85
N GLU A 208 17.33 -8.81 -16.18
CA GLU A 208 16.98 -8.36 -14.85
C GLU A 208 15.62 -7.63 -14.80
N THR A 209 15.38 -6.77 -15.80
CA THR A 209 14.12 -6.03 -15.92
C THR A 209 12.96 -6.98 -16.12
N LYS A 210 13.09 -7.97 -17.03
CA LYS A 210 12.09 -9.04 -17.22
C LYS A 210 11.83 -9.81 -15.94
N ARG A 211 12.88 -10.21 -15.21
CA ARG A 211 12.76 -10.95 -13.95
C ARG A 211 11.98 -10.15 -12.91
N MET A 212 12.31 -8.87 -12.72
CA MET A 212 11.59 -8.01 -11.77
C MET A 212 10.15 -7.79 -12.20
N PHE A 213 9.92 -7.51 -13.48
CA PHE A 213 8.58 -7.33 -14.04
C PHE A 213 7.70 -8.55 -13.80
N LYS A 214 8.21 -9.75 -14.10
CA LYS A 214 7.54 -11.03 -13.85
C LYS A 214 7.11 -11.19 -12.40
N LYS A 215 7.99 -10.85 -11.44
CA LYS A 215 7.66 -10.90 -10.01
C LYS A 215 6.56 -9.91 -9.64
N THR A 216 6.68 -8.67 -10.09
CA THR A 216 5.70 -7.62 -9.81
C THR A 216 4.32 -7.99 -10.38
N LEU A 217 4.26 -8.45 -11.63
CA LEU A 217 3.00 -8.91 -12.23
C LEU A 217 2.39 -10.10 -11.49
N THR A 218 3.23 -11.05 -11.04
CA THR A 218 2.77 -12.21 -10.27
C THR A 218 2.15 -11.78 -8.94
N GLY A 219 2.75 -10.79 -8.26
CA GLY A 219 2.20 -10.22 -7.04
C GLY A 219 0.86 -9.52 -7.25
N ILE A 220 0.76 -8.64 -8.25
CA ILE A 220 -0.48 -7.96 -8.62
C ILE A 220 -1.57 -8.97 -9.00
N TYR A 221 -1.20 -10.01 -9.75
CA TYR A 221 -2.14 -11.06 -10.10
C TYR A 221 -2.68 -11.81 -8.88
N SER A 222 -1.79 -12.12 -7.93
CA SER A 222 -2.17 -12.80 -6.68
C SER A 222 -3.12 -11.94 -5.85
N ILE A 223 -2.89 -10.63 -5.80
CA ILE A 223 -3.79 -9.65 -5.16
C ILE A 223 -5.15 -9.62 -5.87
N ASN A 224 -5.15 -9.47 -7.19
CA ASN A 224 -6.38 -9.40 -7.99
C ASN A 224 -7.23 -10.67 -7.87
N LYS A 225 -6.60 -11.85 -7.79
CA LYS A 225 -7.29 -13.15 -7.60
C LYS A 225 -8.14 -13.20 -6.33
N LEU A 226 -7.83 -12.38 -5.33
CA LEU A 226 -8.60 -12.27 -4.08
C LEU A 226 -9.68 -11.19 -4.16
N GLY A 227 -9.98 -10.68 -5.37
CA GLY A 227 -11.02 -9.69 -5.59
C GLY A 227 -10.65 -8.27 -5.16
N VAL A 228 -9.36 -8.00 -5.01
CA VAL A 228 -8.83 -6.71 -4.55
C VAL A 228 -8.24 -5.94 -5.73
N ALA A 229 -8.88 -4.83 -6.12
CA ALA A 229 -8.42 -3.97 -7.20
C ALA A 229 -7.36 -2.98 -6.70
N TYR A 230 -6.09 -3.35 -6.77
CA TYR A 230 -4.98 -2.48 -6.36
C TYR A 230 -4.79 -1.31 -7.35
N ARG A 231 -5.34 -0.14 -7.00
CA ARG A 231 -5.44 1.03 -7.90
C ARG A 231 -4.19 1.89 -7.98
N ARG A 232 -3.28 1.76 -7.02
CA ARG A 232 -2.09 2.61 -6.88
C ARG A 232 -0.81 1.82 -7.11
N VAL A 233 -0.71 1.17 -8.28
CA VAL A 233 0.53 0.52 -8.71
C VAL A 233 1.56 1.61 -9.02
N ASN A 234 2.35 1.96 -8.00
CA ASN A 234 3.46 2.90 -8.10
C ASN A 234 4.73 2.18 -7.58
N PRO A 235 5.89 2.28 -8.26
CA PRO A 235 7.14 1.69 -7.79
C PRO A 235 7.53 2.06 -6.35
N SER A 236 7.17 3.26 -5.88
CA SER A 236 7.39 3.68 -4.48
C SER A 236 6.56 2.89 -3.46
N ASN A 237 5.45 2.27 -3.90
CA ASN A 237 4.56 1.44 -3.09
C ASN A 237 4.88 -0.07 -3.21
N ILE A 238 6.07 -0.41 -3.69
CA ILE A 238 6.55 -1.79 -3.78
C ILE A 238 7.92 -1.84 -3.10
N ILE A 239 8.04 -2.60 -2.02
CA ILE A 239 9.31 -2.81 -1.32
C ILE A 239 9.95 -4.09 -1.83
N LEU A 240 11.22 -4.03 -2.23
CA LEU A 240 12.04 -5.19 -2.53
C LEU A 240 12.78 -5.63 -1.27
N THR A 241 12.49 -6.81 -0.77
CA THR A 241 13.17 -7.37 0.41
C THR A 241 14.65 -7.64 0.12
N PRO A 242 15.52 -7.64 1.15
CA PRO A 242 16.96 -7.81 0.99
C PRO A 242 17.40 -9.24 0.61
N ASP A 243 16.46 -10.16 0.41
CA ASP A 243 16.80 -11.50 -0.06
C ASP A 243 17.46 -11.44 -1.46
N PRO A 244 18.32 -12.40 -1.82
CA PRO A 244 19.05 -12.36 -3.09
C PRO A 244 18.17 -12.24 -4.33
N SER A 245 16.90 -12.64 -4.22
CA SER A 245 15.97 -12.57 -5.33
C SER A 245 15.29 -11.19 -5.42
N GLY A 246 15.23 -10.41 -4.34
CA GLY A 246 14.47 -9.16 -4.26
C GLY A 246 12.97 -9.43 -4.39
N THR A 247 12.37 -10.02 -3.37
CA THR A 247 10.93 -10.33 -3.39
C THR A 247 10.10 -9.05 -3.25
N PRO A 248 9.16 -8.76 -4.17
CA PRO A 248 8.33 -7.57 -4.08
C PRO A 248 7.23 -7.74 -3.02
N VAL A 249 7.06 -6.72 -2.19
CA VAL A 249 6.03 -6.59 -1.18
C VAL A 249 5.22 -5.33 -1.46
N PHE A 250 3.93 -5.49 -1.71
CA PHE A 250 3.02 -4.41 -2.09
C PHE A 250 2.45 -3.74 -0.84
N ILE A 251 2.49 -2.42 -0.79
CA ILE A 251 2.03 -1.61 0.35
C ILE A 251 1.06 -0.53 -0.12
N ASP A 252 0.49 0.25 0.81
CA ASP A 252 -0.41 1.38 0.53
C ASP A 252 -1.67 0.98 -0.26
N PHE A 253 -2.58 0.27 0.41
CA PHE A 253 -3.87 -0.13 -0.15
C PHE A 253 -4.97 0.92 0.10
N ALA A 254 -4.61 2.18 0.30
CA ALA A 254 -5.60 3.25 0.44
C ALA A 254 -6.42 3.38 -0.85
N LEU A 255 -7.75 3.46 -0.71
CA LEU A 255 -8.72 3.62 -1.82
C LEU A 255 -8.78 2.43 -2.78
N THR A 256 -8.29 1.28 -2.35
CA THR A 256 -8.48 0.00 -3.04
C THR A 256 -9.96 -0.39 -3.01
N VAL A 257 -10.42 -1.12 -4.04
CA VAL A 257 -11.78 -1.64 -4.06
C VAL A 257 -11.74 -3.15 -3.87
N CYS A 258 -12.50 -3.65 -2.90
CA CYS A 258 -12.58 -5.06 -2.56
C CYS A 258 -13.83 -5.72 -3.16
N HIS A 259 -13.87 -7.06 -3.12
CA HIS A 259 -15.00 -7.87 -3.60
C HIS A 259 -15.36 -7.65 -5.08
N VAL A 260 -14.36 -7.34 -5.90
CA VAL A 260 -14.53 -7.14 -7.35
C VAL A 260 -14.19 -8.44 -8.08
N ASP A 261 -15.00 -8.82 -9.06
CA ASP A 261 -14.63 -9.93 -9.95
C ASP A 261 -13.32 -9.61 -10.70
N VAL A 262 -12.40 -10.57 -10.78
CA VAL A 262 -11.10 -10.42 -11.45
C VAL A 262 -11.21 -9.85 -12.87
N LYS A 263 -12.28 -10.21 -13.61
CA LYS A 263 -12.56 -9.72 -14.97
C LYS A 263 -12.92 -8.24 -14.96
N ASP A 264 -13.67 -7.81 -13.95
CA ASP A 264 -14.05 -6.41 -13.76
C ASP A 264 -12.88 -5.55 -13.28
N ILE A 265 -11.96 -6.12 -12.50
CA ILE A 265 -10.75 -5.42 -12.05
C ILE A 265 -9.97 -4.86 -13.25
N ARG A 266 -9.76 -5.68 -14.28
CA ARG A 266 -9.04 -5.28 -15.50
C ARG A 266 -9.81 -4.21 -16.25
N ARG A 267 -11.05 -4.53 -16.63
CA ARG A 267 -11.88 -3.67 -17.48
C ARG A 267 -12.14 -2.30 -16.87
N ARG A 268 -12.43 -2.22 -15.57
CA ARG A 268 -12.92 -1.00 -14.92
C ARG A 268 -11.84 -0.17 -14.26
N TYR A 269 -10.83 -0.80 -13.67
CA TYR A 269 -9.86 -0.11 -12.83
C TYR A 269 -8.54 0.15 -13.56
N ARG A 270 -8.44 -0.20 -14.85
CA ARG A 270 -7.21 -0.08 -15.66
C ARG A 270 -5.99 -0.65 -14.94
N ASN A 271 -6.22 -1.66 -14.09
CA ASN A 271 -5.16 -2.52 -13.54
C ASN A 271 -4.80 -3.57 -14.59
N ASP A 272 -4.73 -3.11 -15.84
CA ASP A 272 -4.27 -3.92 -16.92
C ASP A 272 -2.79 -4.12 -16.61
N LEU A 273 -2.37 -5.37 -16.51
CA LEU A 273 -0.97 -5.74 -16.48
C LEU A 273 -0.17 -5.11 -17.66
N GLN A 274 -0.88 -4.54 -18.65
CA GLN A 274 -0.39 -3.73 -19.78
C GLN A 274 -0.08 -2.25 -19.43
N VAL A 275 -0.67 -1.66 -18.39
CA VAL A 275 -0.44 -0.26 -17.97
C VAL A 275 0.75 -0.13 -17.02
N ILE A 276 1.35 -1.26 -16.61
CA ILE A 276 2.72 -1.23 -16.12
C ILE A 276 3.60 -1.01 -17.37
N CYS A 277 3.68 0.26 -17.79
CA CYS A 277 4.82 0.79 -18.54
C CYS A 277 6.07 0.07 -18.01
N PRO A 278 7.03 -0.34 -18.87
CA PRO A 278 8.25 -0.97 -18.38
C PRO A 278 8.73 -0.15 -17.19
N LEU A 279 9.05 -0.83 -16.09
CA LEU A 279 9.15 -0.24 -14.75
C LEU A 279 9.93 1.08 -14.71
N ARG A 280 10.78 1.33 -15.71
CA ARG A 280 11.32 2.63 -16.08
C ARG A 280 11.25 2.85 -17.59
N ASP A 281 10.95 4.09 -17.99
CA ASP A 281 11.19 4.60 -19.35
C ASP A 281 12.68 4.93 -19.48
N CYS A 282 13.48 4.02 -20.04
CA CYS A 282 14.91 4.27 -20.30
C CYS A 282 15.16 4.73 -21.75
N CYS A 283 14.86 3.88 -22.73
CA CYS A 283 14.92 4.20 -24.15
C CYS A 283 13.79 3.50 -24.92
N GLU A 284 13.46 4.01 -26.10
CA GLU A 284 12.39 3.47 -26.95
C GLU A 284 12.66 2.01 -27.34
N GLN A 285 13.92 1.64 -27.61
CA GLN A 285 14.26 0.25 -27.97
C GLN A 285 14.00 -0.73 -26.84
N HIS A 286 14.39 -0.42 -25.60
CA HIS A 286 14.07 -1.30 -24.46
C HIS A 286 12.58 -1.32 -24.16
N PHE A 287 11.88 -0.19 -24.33
CA PHE A 287 10.44 -0.16 -24.22
C PHE A 287 9.80 -1.16 -25.21
N GLU A 288 10.20 -1.14 -26.48
CA GLU A 288 9.71 -2.07 -27.51
C GLU A 288 10.07 -3.52 -27.19
N VAL A 289 11.30 -3.80 -26.75
CA VAL A 289 11.74 -5.15 -26.35
C VAL A 289 10.86 -5.67 -25.22
N MET A 290 10.61 -4.85 -24.20
CA MET A 290 9.77 -5.22 -23.07
C MET A 290 8.31 -5.38 -23.49
N ALA A 291 7.77 -4.48 -24.30
CA ALA A 291 6.40 -4.55 -24.80
C ALA A 291 6.15 -5.80 -25.65
N ASN A 292 7.08 -6.14 -26.55
CA ASN A 292 7.00 -7.35 -27.37
C ASN A 292 7.09 -8.61 -26.52
N TRP A 293 8.06 -8.67 -25.59
CA TRP A 293 8.17 -9.80 -24.66
C TRP A 293 6.90 -9.99 -23.84
N VAL A 294 6.34 -8.94 -23.23
CA VAL A 294 5.08 -9.03 -22.46
C VAL A 294 3.94 -9.51 -23.34
N LYS A 295 3.83 -9.00 -24.57
CA LYS A 295 2.79 -9.43 -25.52
C LYS A 295 2.93 -10.90 -25.88
N GLU A 296 4.14 -11.39 -26.12
CA GLU A 296 4.42 -12.80 -26.41
C GLU A 296 4.11 -13.71 -25.24
N GLU A 297 4.47 -13.30 -24.02
CA GLU A 297 4.13 -14.02 -22.80
C GLU A 297 2.61 -14.10 -22.66
N LEU A 298 1.91 -12.96 -22.64
CA LEU A 298 0.45 -12.92 -22.45
C LEU A 298 -0.33 -13.63 -23.58
N ALA A 299 0.26 -13.83 -24.76
CA ALA A 299 -0.34 -14.58 -25.85
C ALA A 299 -0.34 -16.11 -25.64
N LYS A 300 0.38 -16.62 -24.63
CA LYS A 300 0.52 -18.05 -24.34
C LYS A 300 -0.06 -18.43 -22.97
N PRO A 301 -1.37 -18.28 -22.74
CA PRO A 301 -1.98 -18.41 -21.41
C PRO A 301 -1.79 -19.78 -20.72
N GLU A 302 -1.46 -20.83 -21.47
CA GLU A 302 -1.15 -22.17 -20.93
C GLU A 302 0.30 -22.31 -20.44
N GLU A 303 1.22 -21.51 -20.98
CA GLU A 303 2.65 -21.49 -20.66
C GLU A 303 3.03 -20.31 -19.75
N THR A 304 2.14 -19.33 -19.59
CA THR A 304 2.38 -18.17 -18.75
C THR A 304 2.42 -18.54 -17.27
N TRP A 305 3.34 -17.91 -16.54
CA TRP A 305 3.32 -17.91 -15.06
C TRP A 305 2.08 -17.20 -14.49
N ILE A 306 1.27 -16.57 -15.34
CA ILE A 306 -0.04 -16.01 -15.04
C ILE A 306 -1.08 -16.76 -15.85
N GLN A 307 -1.60 -17.85 -15.30
CA GLN A 307 -2.71 -18.58 -15.91
C GLN A 307 -3.99 -17.79 -15.71
N PHE A 308 -4.46 -17.11 -16.75
CA PHE A 308 -5.81 -16.56 -16.76
C PHE A 308 -6.77 -17.68 -17.13
N GLY A 309 -7.82 -17.89 -16.34
CA GLY A 309 -8.93 -18.74 -16.79
C GLY A 309 -9.45 -18.17 -18.10
N VAL A 310 -9.23 -18.90 -19.20
CA VAL A 310 -9.76 -18.53 -20.50
C VAL A 310 -11.28 -18.60 -20.40
N ASP A 311 -11.96 -17.56 -20.88
CA ASP A 311 -13.42 -17.51 -20.89
C ASP A 311 -13.98 -18.61 -21.80
N GLU A 312 -14.37 -19.74 -21.20
CA GLU A 312 -15.16 -20.77 -21.89
C GLU A 312 -16.56 -20.27 -22.31
N SER A 313 -16.95 -19.03 -21.97
CA SER A 313 -18.29 -18.51 -22.23
C SER A 313 -18.45 -17.70 -23.54
N SER A 314 -17.48 -17.71 -24.46
CA SER A 314 -17.59 -16.96 -25.73
C SER A 314 -17.86 -17.79 -26.99
N GLU A 315 -17.93 -19.13 -26.91
CA GLU A 315 -18.14 -19.98 -28.11
C GLU A 315 -19.55 -20.55 -28.33
N THR A 316 -20.54 -20.31 -27.45
CA THR A 316 -21.92 -20.78 -27.68
C THR A 316 -22.90 -19.63 -27.88
N SER A 317 -22.76 -18.93 -29.00
CA SER A 317 -23.85 -18.17 -29.64
C SER A 317 -23.54 -18.04 -31.13
N ARG A 318 -23.82 -19.12 -31.86
CA ARG A 318 -24.06 -19.10 -33.31
C ARG A 318 -25.36 -19.82 -33.60
#